data_AF-A0A1X1BBN9-F1
#
_entry.id   AF-A0A1X1BBN9-F1
#
_cell.length_a   1.000
_cell.length_b   1.000
_cell.length_c   1.000
_cell.angle_alpha   90.00
_cell.angle_beta   90.00
_cell.angle_gamma   90.00
#
_symmetry.space_group_name_H-M   'P 1'
#
loop_
_entity.id
_entity.type
_entity.pdbx_description
1 polymer ?
#
loop_
_entity_poly.entity_id
_entity_poly.type
_entity_poly.pdbx_seq_one_letter_code
_entity_poly.pdbx_strand_id
1 'polypeptide(L)'
;MLAWVAAAVAIAVTAISASKALDLAGVGDPGALTRYGLPTVQTIGEIGAVVAVGGALFAAFFVPPQSDGVLDVGGYRAIRFASVGALVWA
;
A
#
# COMPACT_ATOMS: atom_id res chain seq x y z
N MET A 1 0.04 11.66 3.19
CA MET A 1 -0.13 12.38 1.90
C MET A 1 -0.13 11.41 0.72
N LEU A 2 0.88 10.56 0.55
CA LEU A 2 0.97 9.59 -0.57
C LEU A 2 -0.28 8.70 -0.72
N ALA A 3 -0.79 8.13 0.38
CA ALA A 3 -1.99 7.29 0.34
C ALA A 3 -3.24 8.03 -0.19
N TRP A 4 -3.41 9.31 0.16
CA TRP A 4 -4.52 10.13 -0.32
C TRP A 4 -4.40 10.47 -1.80
N VAL A 5 -3.18 10.78 -2.27
CA VAL A 5 -2.93 11.02 -3.69
C VAL A 5 -3.18 9.75 -4.48
N ALA A 6 -2.68 8.60 -4.00
CA ALA A 6 -2.87 7.33 -4.66
C ALA A 6 -4.34 6.90 -4.68
N ALA A 7 -5.09 7.12 -3.60
CA ALA A 7 -6.54 6.95 -3.56
C ALA A 7 -7.25 7.81 -4.60
N ALA A 8 -6.92 9.10 -4.70
CA ALA A 8 -7.50 9.99 -5.69
C ALA A 8 -7.19 9.55 -7.13
N VAL A 9 -5.95 9.11 -7.39
CA VAL A 9 -5.53 8.56 -8.69
C VAL A 9 -6.28 7.27 -9.00
N ALA A 10 -6.41 6.35 -8.05
CA ALA A 10 -7.15 5.10 -8.22
C ALA A 10 -8.61 5.39 -8.61
N ILE A 11 -9.28 6.30 -7.88
CA ILE A 11 -10.65 6.72 -8.19
C ILE A 11 -10.74 7.29 -9.61
N ALA A 12 -9.83 8.19 -9.99
CA ALA A 12 -9.83 8.82 -11.30
C ALA A 12 -9.62 7.80 -12.44
N VAL A 13 -8.65 6.90 -12.31
CA VAL A 13 -8.38 5.85 -13.29
C VAL A 13 -9.58 4.90 -13.41
N THR A 14 -10.12 4.46 -12.27
CA THR A 14 -11.33 3.63 -12.24
C THR A 14 -12.52 4.33 -12.88
N ALA A 15 -12.72 5.64 -12.67
CA ALA A 15 -13.81 6.39 -13.30
C ALA A 15 -13.71 6.41 -14.83
N ILE A 16 -12.49 6.45 -15.38
CA ILE A 16 -12.25 6.49 -16.82
C ILE A 16 -12.35 5.09 -17.45
N SER A 17 -11.92 4.04 -16.73
CA SER A 17 -11.72 2.70 -17.29
C SER A 17 -12.79 1.67 -16.89
N ALA A 18 -13.34 1.74 -15.68
CA ALA A 18 -14.08 0.62 -15.10
C ALA A 18 -15.48 0.43 -15.70
N SER A 19 -16.18 1.49 -16.10
CA SER A 19 -17.50 1.37 -16.76
C SER A 19 -17.40 0.61 -18.08
N LYS A 20 -16.45 0.97 -18.94
CA LYS A 20 -16.17 0.24 -20.19
C LYS A 20 -15.75 -1.21 -19.94
N ALA A 21 -14.94 -1.46 -18.92
CA ALA A 21 -14.50 -2.81 -18.59
C ALA A 21 -15.66 -3.70 -18.11
N LEU A 22 -16.56 -3.17 -17.28
CA LEU A 22 -17.75 -3.86 -16.81
C LEU A 22 -18.74 -4.16 -17.94
N ASP A 23 -18.97 -3.18 -18.82
CA ASP A 23 -19.83 -3.35 -20.00
C ASP A 23 -19.28 -4.42 -20.95
N LEU A 24 -17.97 -4.43 -21.20
CA LEU A 24 -17.30 -5.44 -22.01
C LEU A 24 -17.32 -6.83 -21.37
N ALA A 25 -17.28 -6.90 -20.03
CA ALA A 25 -17.34 -8.16 -19.29
C ALA A 25 -18.77 -8.72 -19.16
N GLY A 26 -19.80 -7.92 -19.44
CA GLY A 26 -21.22 -8.32 -19.30
C GLY A 26 -21.67 -8.52 -17.85
N VAL A 27 -20.83 -8.15 -16.88
CA VAL A 27 -21.11 -8.23 -15.44
C VAL A 27 -21.67 -6.87 -15.04
N GLY A 28 -22.98 -6.76 -14.85
CA GLY A 28 -23.67 -5.49 -14.57
C GLY A 28 -23.06 -4.66 -13.43
N ASP A 29 -23.43 -3.38 -13.37
CA ASP A 29 -22.83 -2.39 -12.45
C ASP A 29 -22.91 -2.83 -10.96
N PRO A 30 -21.76 -3.00 -10.26
CA PRO A 30 -21.72 -3.39 -8.86
C PRO A 30 -22.02 -2.23 -7.87
N GLY A 31 -22.32 -1.04 -8.39
CA GLY A 31 -22.61 0.17 -7.63
C GLY A 31 -21.35 1.01 -7.34
N ALA A 32 -21.56 2.30 -7.04
CA ALA A 32 -20.47 3.27 -6.88
C ALA A 32 -19.51 2.93 -5.72
N LEU A 33 -20.04 2.42 -4.60
CA LEU A 33 -19.22 2.05 -3.44
C LEU A 33 -18.21 0.97 -3.79
N THR A 34 -18.64 -0.10 -4.47
CA THR A 34 -17.79 -1.21 -4.87
C THR A 34 -16.86 -0.80 -6.02
N ARG A 35 -17.41 -0.11 -7.03
CA ARG A 35 -16.66 0.34 -8.21
C ARG A 35 -15.44 1.19 -7.82
N TYR A 36 -15.59 2.16 -6.93
CA TYR A 36 -14.51 3.07 -6.54
C TYR A 36 -13.81 2.67 -5.24
N GLY A 37 -14.53 2.09 -4.29
CA GLY A 37 -14.00 1.74 -2.98
C GLY A 37 -12.97 0.61 -3.03
N LEU A 38 -13.21 -0.46 -3.80
CA LEU A 38 -12.27 -1.58 -3.91
C LEU A 38 -10.89 -1.15 -4.42
N PRO A 39 -10.78 -0.47 -5.57
CA PRO A 39 -9.48 0.01 -6.05
C PRO A 39 -8.81 0.96 -5.06
N THR A 40 -9.59 1.81 -4.40
CA THR A 40 -9.06 2.76 -3.41
C THR A 40 -8.42 2.05 -2.23
N VAL A 41 -9.13 1.11 -1.61
CA VAL A 41 -8.64 0.34 -0.45
C VAL A 41 -7.47 -0.54 -0.86
N GLN A 42 -7.54 -1.18 -2.04
CA GLN A 42 -6.45 -1.97 -2.59
C GLN A 42 -5.17 -1.14 -2.72
N THR A 43 -5.24 0.04 -3.33
CA THR A 43 -4.07 0.91 -3.49
C THR A 43 -3.49 1.37 -2.15
N ILE A 44 -4.33 1.64 -1.15
CA ILE A 44 -3.86 1.97 0.20
C ILE A 44 -3.12 0.78 0.82
N GLY A 45 -3.67 -0.43 0.70
CA GLY A 45 -3.05 -1.66 1.19
C GLY A 45 -1.72 -1.97 0.50
N GLU A 46 -1.62 -1.77 -0.81
CA GLU A 46 -0.39 -1.94 -1.58
C GLU A 46 0.72 -0.97 -1.14
N ILE A 47 0.37 0.29 -0.83
CA ILE A 47 1.33 1.24 -0.25
C ILE A 47 1.79 0.76 1.13
N GLY A 48 0.87 0.26 1.96
CA GLY A 48 1.19 -0.37 3.23
C GLY A 48 2.19 -1.52 3.08
N ALA A 49 1.93 -2.42 2.13
CA ALA A 49 2.78 -3.57 1.82
C ALA A 49 4.19 -3.14 1.39
N VAL A 50 4.31 -2.15 0.50
CA VAL A 50 5.61 -1.64 0.03
C VAL A 50 6.41 -1.03 1.18
N VAL A 51 5.76 -0.26 2.05
CA VAL A 51 6.41 0.32 3.25
C VAL A 51 6.82 -0.78 4.23
N ALA A 52 5.98 -1.79 4.44
CA ALA A 52 6.25 -2.94 5.30
C ALA A 52 7.50 -3.69 4.84
N VAL A 53 7.49 -4.16 3.58
CA VAL A 53 8.58 -4.95 3.01
C VAL A 53 9.84 -4.11 2.87
N GLY A 54 9.73 -2.89 2.35
CA GLY A 54 10.87 -1.98 2.17
C GLY A 54 11.55 -1.61 3.48
N GLY A 55 10.78 -1.30 4.53
CA GLY A 55 11.32 -1.00 5.86
C GLY A 55 12.02 -2.21 6.50
N ALA A 56 11.44 -3.41 6.36
CA ALA A 56 12.06 -4.64 6.85
C ALA A 56 13.37 -4.97 6.12
N LEU A 57 13.38 -4.88 4.78
CA LEU A 57 14.59 -5.09 3.97
C LEU A 57 15.66 -4.04 4.28
N PHE A 58 15.27 -2.78 4.45
CA PHE A 58 16.20 -1.72 4.86
C PHE A 58 16.86 -2.06 6.20
N ALA A 59 16.07 -2.46 7.20
CA ALA A 59 16.59 -2.85 8.50
C ALA A 59 17.52 -4.07 8.42
N ALA A 60 17.21 -5.04 7.56
CA ALA A 60 17.97 -6.28 7.44
C ALA A 60 19.30 -6.11 6.69
N PHE A 61 19.32 -5.28 5.63
CA PHE A 61 20.45 -5.25 4.68
C PHE A 61 21.22 -3.93 4.65
N PHE A 62 20.63 -2.82 5.10
CA PHE A 62 21.21 -1.48 4.98
C PHE A 62 21.57 -0.84 6.32
N VAL A 63 21.33 -1.52 7.43
CA VAL A 63 21.72 -1.06 8.77
C VAL A 63 23.01 -1.75 9.20
N PRO A 64 24.04 -1.00 9.64
CA PRO A 64 25.29 -1.58 10.10
C PRO A 64 25.07 -2.53 11.29
N PRO A 65 25.72 -3.70 11.32
CA PRO A 65 25.62 -4.62 12.44
C PRO A 65 26.22 -3.96 13.69
N GLN A 66 25.49 -4.03 14.81
CA GLN A 66 25.96 -3.53 16.09
C GLN A 66 26.62 -4.67 16.89
N SER A 67 27.59 -4.32 17.74
CA SER A 67 28.37 -5.28 18.53
C SER A 67 27.56 -6.05 19.58
N ASP A 68 26.42 -5.49 19.98
CA ASP A 68 25.48 -6.10 20.94
C ASP A 68 24.44 -7.00 20.25
N GLY A 69 24.49 -7.13 18.92
CA GLY A 69 23.55 -7.92 18.12
C GLY A 69 22.18 -7.28 17.96
N VAL A 70 22.03 -6.01 18.35
CA VAL A 70 20.77 -5.25 18.26
C VAL A 70 20.78 -4.35 17.01
N LEU A 71 19.61 -3.94 16.55
CA LEU A 71 19.51 -2.95 15.48
C LEU A 71 19.96 -1.56 15.96
N ASP A 72 20.60 -0.80 15.08
CA ASP A 72 20.89 0.61 15.34
C ASP A 72 19.59 1.45 15.37
N VAL A 73 19.70 2.75 15.69
CA VAL A 73 18.57 3.68 15.74
C VAL A 73 17.80 3.75 14.42
N GLY A 74 18.48 3.73 13.28
CA GLY A 74 17.90 3.67 11.94
C GLY A 74 17.17 2.35 11.68
N GLY A 75 17.71 1.22 12.11
CA GLY A 75 17.07 -0.09 12.01
C GLY A 75 15.78 -0.19 12.82
N TYR A 76 15.78 0.29 14.07
CA TYR A 76 14.55 0.36 14.87
C TYR A 76 13.50 1.28 14.25
N ARG A 77 13.92 2.42 13.70
CA ARG A 77 13.01 3.32 12.97
C ARG A 77 12.43 2.66 11.73
N ALA A 78 13.25 1.96 10.95
CA ALA A 78 12.82 1.25 9.76
C ALA A 78 11.81 0.14 10.09
N ILE A 79 12.06 -0.65 11.14
CA ILE A 79 11.11 -1.66 11.62
C ILE A 79 9.82 -1.01 12.12
N ARG A 80 9.89 0.13 12.82
CA ARG A 80 8.67 0.85 13.25
C ARG A 80 7.80 1.25 12.06
N PHE A 81 8.39 1.82 11.01
CA PHE A 81 7.65 2.14 9.79
C PHE A 81 7.12 0.88 9.11
N ALA A 82 7.92 -0.20 9.08
CA ALA A 82 7.50 -1.47 8.52
C ALA A 82 6.28 -2.05 9.25
N SER A 83 6.25 -2.00 10.58
CA SER A 83 5.11 -2.46 11.38
C SER A 83 3.85 -1.64 11.12
N VAL A 84 3.96 -0.32 11.00
CA VAL A 84 2.81 0.53 10.63
C VAL A 84 2.33 0.20 9.21
N GLY A 85 3.25 0.00 8.27
CA GLY A 85 2.91 -0.43 6.91
C GLY A 85 2.19 -1.78 6.90
N ALA A 86 2.65 -2.74 7.71
CA ALA A 86 2.02 -4.05 7.83
C ALA A 86 0.61 -3.97 8.41
N LEU A 87 0.38 -3.08 9.40
CA LEU A 87 -0.97 -2.84 9.93
C LEU A 87 -1.91 -2.21 8.91
N VAL A 88 -1.41 -1.35 8.02
CA VAL A 88 -2.21 -0.76 6.93
C VAL A 88 -2.51 -1.79 5.83
N TRP A 89 -1.64 -2.78 5.67
CA TRP A 89 -1.80 -3.84 4.68
C TRP A 89 -2.74 -4.97 5.12
N ALA A 90 -2.79 -5.26 6.43
CA ALA A 90 -3.60 -6.33 7.01
C ALA A 90 -5.10 -6.09 6.89
#